data_AF-A0A183IBY8-F1
#
_entry.id   AF-A0A183IBY8-F1
#
_cell.length_a   1.000
_cell.length_b   1.000
_cell.length_c   1.000
_cell.angle_alpha   90.00
_cell.angle_beta   90.00
_cell.angle_gamma   90.00
#
_symmetry.space_group_name_H-M   'P 1'
#
loop_
_entity.id
_entity.type
_entity.pdbx_description
1 polymer ?
#
loop_
_entity_poly.entity_id
_entity_poly.type
_entity_poly.pdbx_seq_one_letter_code
_entity_poly.pdbx_strand_id
1 'polypeptide(L)'
;MRYLRRLFPDAKFVFMIRDGRAVVHSMISRGVTITGFDLKSHRQCLTKWNEMVTNIKFCFPMHYEQLVLHPEKNMRELLKFLNIPWNNSVLNHEVFIGNKISLSKAEKSTDQVVKPINTDALSTWVGKIPEDVVRDMRQIAPMLEFLGYDPSANPPNYGDADQFVLQKTKDLHENAEYWQRRALEVSSANGTLTS
;
A
#
# COMPACT_ATOMS: atom_id res chain seq x y z
N MET A 1 -12.12 8.24 14.00
CA MET A 1 -10.98 8.62 14.87
C MET A 1 -11.39 9.12 16.26
N ARG A 2 -12.34 10.06 16.40
CA ARG A 2 -12.75 10.58 17.73
C ARG A 2 -13.19 9.50 18.73
N TYR A 3 -13.90 8.47 18.27
CA TYR A 3 -14.35 7.36 19.12
C TYR A 3 -13.17 6.54 19.68
N LEU A 4 -12.27 6.05 18.82
CA LEU A 4 -11.11 5.25 19.25
C LEU A 4 -10.18 6.04 20.15
N ARG A 5 -9.95 7.33 19.89
CA ARG A 5 -9.14 8.18 20.77
C ARG A 5 -9.76 8.39 22.15
N ARG A 6 -11.09 8.33 22.26
CA ARG A 6 -11.78 8.39 23.56
C ARG A 6 -11.61 7.08 24.33
N LEU A 7 -11.60 5.93 23.64
CA LEU A 7 -11.41 4.62 24.26
C LEU A 7 -9.95 4.34 24.62
N PHE A 8 -9.03 4.79 23.76
CA PHE A 8 -7.59 4.58 23.90
C PHE A 8 -6.89 5.94 23.78
N PRO A 9 -6.79 6.71 24.88
CA PRO A 9 -6.25 8.07 24.87
C PRO A 9 -4.81 8.16 24.33
N ASP A 10 -3.99 7.13 24.60
CA ASP A 10 -2.59 7.07 24.19
C ASP A 10 -2.40 6.42 22.80
N ALA A 11 -3.47 5.98 22.15
CA ALA A 11 -3.37 5.37 20.83
C ALA A 11 -2.93 6.39 19.78
N LYS A 12 -1.95 5.98 18.97
CA LYS A 12 -1.45 6.74 17.82
C LYS A 12 -1.95 6.12 16.54
N PHE A 13 -2.30 6.96 15.57
CA PHE A 13 -2.91 6.52 14.32
C PHE A 13 -2.09 6.96 13.12
N VAL A 14 -1.63 5.98 12.35
CA VAL A 14 -0.98 6.15 11.05
C VAL A 14 -2.05 6.00 9.99
N PHE A 15 -2.16 6.99 9.10
CA PHE A 15 -3.08 6.93 7.98
C PHE A 15 -2.28 6.75 6.69
N MET A 16 -2.38 5.55 6.11
CA MET A 16 -1.76 5.24 4.83
C MET A 16 -2.52 5.94 3.71
N ILE A 17 -1.82 6.81 3.00
CA ILE A 17 -2.29 7.52 1.82
C ILE A 17 -1.63 6.87 0.62
N ARG A 18 -2.41 6.62 -0.43
CA ARG A 18 -1.92 6.11 -1.71
C ARG A 18 -2.73 6.75 -2.82
N ASP A 19 -2.15 6.88 -4.01
CA ASP A 19 -2.88 7.35 -5.18
C ASP A 19 -4.17 6.53 -5.36
N GLY A 20 -5.32 7.22 -5.38
CA GLY A 20 -6.63 6.60 -5.48
C GLY A 20 -6.78 5.74 -6.74
N ARG A 21 -6.07 6.08 -7.82
CA ARG A 21 -6.02 5.31 -9.05
C ARG A 21 -5.34 3.96 -8.84
N ALA A 22 -4.22 3.95 -8.10
CA ALA A 22 -3.53 2.73 -7.72
C ALA A 22 -4.37 1.86 -6.77
N VAL A 23 -5.06 2.47 -5.80
CA VAL A 23 -5.93 1.76 -4.86
C VAL A 23 -7.09 1.09 -5.58
N VAL A 24 -7.83 1.84 -6.40
CA VAL A 24 -8.99 1.33 -7.15
C VAL A 24 -8.56 0.24 -8.14
N HIS A 25 -7.48 0.46 -8.87
CA HIS A 25 -6.95 -0.57 -9.77
C HIS A 25 -6.56 -1.85 -9.02
N SER A 26 -5.88 -1.74 -7.88
CA SER A 26 -5.51 -2.91 -7.06
C SER A 26 -6.73 -3.67 -6.55
N MET A 27 -7.76 -2.95 -6.10
CA MET A 27 -9.00 -3.55 -5.60
C MET A 27 -9.76 -4.30 -6.71
N ILE A 28 -9.90 -3.68 -7.89
CA ILE A 28 -10.58 -4.28 -9.05
C ILE A 28 -9.82 -5.49 -9.59
N SER A 29 -8.53 -5.34 -9.89
CA SER A 29 -7.70 -6.40 -10.48
C SER A 29 -7.59 -7.66 -9.62
N ARG A 30 -7.66 -7.51 -8.29
CA ARG A 30 -7.52 -8.63 -7.33
C ARG A 30 -8.84 -9.16 -6.79
N GLY A 31 -9.97 -8.57 -7.22
CA GLY A 31 -11.29 -8.93 -6.71
C GLY A 31 -11.42 -8.73 -5.20
N VAL A 32 -10.85 -7.65 -4.65
CA VAL A 32 -10.97 -7.32 -3.22
C VAL A 32 -12.35 -6.70 -3.01
N THR A 33 -13.25 -7.44 -2.37
CA THR A 33 -14.61 -6.98 -2.13
C THR A 33 -14.66 -6.05 -0.92
N ILE A 34 -15.14 -4.83 -1.14
CA ILE A 34 -15.44 -3.85 -0.08
C ILE A 34 -16.92 -3.53 -0.16
N THR A 35 -17.64 -3.61 0.96
CA THR A 35 -19.07 -3.34 1.01
C THR A 35 -19.39 -1.97 0.38
N GLY A 36 -20.25 -1.99 -0.62
CA GLY A 36 -20.66 -0.81 -1.37
C GLY A 36 -19.81 -0.50 -2.61
N PHE A 37 -18.65 -1.12 -2.83
CA PHE A 37 -17.88 -0.90 -4.06
C PHE A 37 -18.34 -1.85 -5.17
N ASP A 38 -18.64 -1.29 -6.34
CA ASP A 38 -18.88 -2.02 -7.58
C ASP A 38 -17.57 -2.17 -8.34
N LEU A 39 -16.97 -3.36 -8.23
CA LEU A 39 -15.69 -3.69 -8.85
C LEU A 39 -15.72 -3.66 -10.39
N LYS A 40 -16.91 -3.53 -11.01
CA LYS A 40 -17.05 -3.36 -12.47
C LYS A 40 -16.91 -1.90 -12.90
N SER A 41 -16.95 -0.94 -11.96
CA SER A 41 -16.97 0.49 -12.26
C SER A 41 -15.81 1.23 -11.58
N HIS A 42 -14.78 1.55 -12.37
CA HIS A 42 -13.67 2.42 -11.92
C HIS A 42 -14.18 3.77 -11.40
N ARG A 43 -15.16 4.36 -12.10
CA ARG A 43 -15.78 5.63 -11.73
C ARG A 43 -16.39 5.55 -10.34
N GLN A 44 -17.26 4.57 -10.10
CA GLN A 44 -17.93 4.43 -8.80
C GLN A 44 -16.91 4.13 -7.69
N CYS A 45 -15.92 3.27 -7.96
CA CYS A 45 -14.86 2.97 -7.01
C CYS A 45 -14.04 4.21 -6.64
N LEU A 46 -13.67 5.06 -7.61
CA LEU A 46 -12.94 6.30 -7.37
C LEU A 46 -13.79 7.33 -6.62
N THR A 47 -15.07 7.47 -6.95
CA THR A 47 -16.00 8.34 -6.21
C THR A 47 -16.09 7.91 -4.73
N LYS A 48 -16.25 6.60 -4.48
CA LYS A 48 -16.32 6.08 -3.10
C LYS A 48 -15.00 6.21 -2.35
N TRP A 49 -13.88 5.95 -3.03
CA TRP A 49 -12.55 6.22 -2.46
C TRP A 49 -12.43 7.69 -2.05
N ASN A 50 -12.84 8.62 -2.91
CA ASN A 50 -12.80 10.05 -2.64
C ASN A 50 -13.67 10.43 -1.42
N GLU A 51 -14.91 9.93 -1.34
CA GLU A 51 -15.81 10.14 -0.20
C GLU A 51 -15.22 9.64 1.12
N MET A 52 -14.61 8.45 1.09
CA MET A 52 -13.96 7.87 2.27
C MET A 52 -12.81 8.74 2.76
N VAL A 53 -11.92 9.17 1.85
CA VAL A 53 -10.72 9.94 2.20
C VAL A 53 -11.05 11.37 2.63
N THR A 54 -12.09 11.98 2.05
CA THR A 54 -12.54 13.36 2.39
C THR A 54 -12.83 13.53 3.89
N ASN A 55 -13.37 12.49 4.53
CA ASN A 55 -13.82 12.57 5.93
C ASN A 55 -12.75 12.16 6.95
N ILE A 56 -11.55 11.80 6.50
CA ILE A 56 -10.51 11.28 7.38
C ILE A 56 -9.71 12.43 7.97
N LYS A 57 -9.79 12.56 9.29
CA LYS A 57 -8.86 13.37 10.09
C LYS A 57 -7.72 12.46 10.55
N PHE A 58 -6.55 12.62 9.96
CA PHE A 58 -5.37 11.81 10.26
C PHE A 58 -4.48 12.48 11.33
N CYS A 59 -3.73 11.65 12.07
CA CYS A 59 -2.77 12.10 13.07
C CYS A 59 -1.35 12.09 12.50
N PHE A 60 -0.97 10.99 11.84
CA PHE A 60 0.25 10.91 11.04
C PHE A 60 -0.09 10.42 9.61
N PRO A 61 -0.05 11.30 8.59
CA PRO A 61 -0.22 10.89 7.21
C PRO A 61 1.05 10.20 6.70
N MET A 62 0.91 9.07 6.01
CA MET A 62 2.03 8.35 5.42
C MET A 62 1.71 7.99 3.96
N HIS A 63 2.40 8.64 3.03
CA HIS A 63 2.26 8.33 1.60
C HIS A 63 2.98 7.03 1.27
N TYR A 64 2.25 6.06 0.72
CA TYR A 64 2.75 4.76 0.32
C TYR A 64 3.90 4.89 -0.68
N GLU A 65 3.76 5.76 -1.67
CA GLU A 65 4.79 5.95 -2.69
C GLU A 65 6.08 6.47 -2.06
N GLN A 66 5.98 7.44 -1.15
CA GLN A 66 7.15 7.95 -0.40
C GLN A 66 7.75 6.89 0.53
N LEU A 67 6.92 6.07 1.17
CA LEU A 67 7.40 4.96 1.99
C LEU A 67 8.14 3.91 1.14
N VAL A 68 7.68 3.64 -0.07
CA VAL A 68 8.35 2.69 -0.98
C VAL A 68 9.66 3.29 -1.53
N LEU A 69 9.64 4.55 -1.95
CA LEU A 69 10.80 5.21 -2.55
C LEU A 69 11.88 5.55 -1.52
N HIS A 70 11.48 6.00 -0.32
CA HIS A 70 12.36 6.47 0.75
C HIS A 70 12.03 5.82 2.11
N PRO A 71 12.08 4.48 2.22
CA PRO A 71 11.61 3.76 3.41
C PRO A 71 12.37 4.11 4.68
N GLU A 72 13.70 4.33 4.63
CA GLU A 72 14.45 4.68 5.84
C GLU A 72 13.99 6.00 6.44
N LYS A 73 13.91 7.05 5.60
CA LYS A 73 13.44 8.38 6.02
C LYS A 73 12.04 8.29 6.64
N ASN A 74 11.10 7.67 5.93
CA ASN A 74 9.70 7.56 6.37
C ASN A 74 9.55 6.72 7.65
N MET A 75 10.30 5.61 7.77
CA MET A 75 10.27 4.78 8.97
C MET A 75 10.91 5.47 10.17
N ARG A 76 11.96 6.28 9.98
CA ARG A 76 12.54 7.10 11.06
C ARG A 76 11.53 8.14 11.57
N GLU A 77 10.84 8.84 10.68
CA GLU A 77 9.79 9.80 11.04
C GLU A 77 8.63 9.13 11.77
N LEU A 78 8.19 7.96 11.27
CA LEU A 78 7.13 7.18 11.89
C LEU A 78 7.50 6.68 13.29
N LEU A 79 8.67 6.05 13.46
CA LEU A 79 9.08 5.52 14.76
C LEU A 79 9.29 6.64 15.78
N LYS A 80 9.78 7.81 15.34
CA LYS A 80 9.81 9.02 16.17
C LYS A 80 8.42 9.45 16.61
N PHE A 81 7.44 9.52 15.69
CA PHE A 81 6.05 9.81 16.05
C PHE A 81 5.48 8.78 17.05
N LEU A 82 5.79 7.51 16.86
CA LEU A 82 5.35 6.42 17.73
C LEU A 82 6.07 6.38 19.09
N ASN A 83 7.16 7.12 19.28
CA ASN A 83 8.08 7.02 20.41
C ASN A 83 8.70 5.62 20.55
N ILE A 84 9.07 5.01 19.42
CA ILE A 84 9.73 3.70 19.36
C ILE A 84 11.18 3.91 18.89
N PRO A 85 12.18 3.28 19.53
CA PRO A 85 13.56 3.35 19.08
C PRO A 85 13.75 2.82 17.66
N TRP A 86 14.70 3.40 16.93
CA TRP A 86 15.07 2.93 15.60
C TRP A 86 15.62 1.49 15.64
N ASN A 87 15.24 0.66 14.67
CA ASN A 87 15.85 -0.63 14.41
C ASN A 87 15.92 -0.90 12.90
N ASN A 88 17.09 -1.29 12.40
CA ASN A 88 17.30 -1.58 10.96
C ASN A 88 16.41 -2.73 10.43
N SER A 89 15.83 -3.56 11.31
CA SER A 89 14.91 -4.62 10.91
C SER A 89 13.69 -4.12 10.15
N VAL A 90 13.28 -2.86 10.34
CA VAL A 90 12.10 -2.28 9.69
C VAL A 90 12.27 -2.11 8.17
N LEU A 91 13.50 -2.18 7.65
CA LEU A 91 13.79 -2.08 6.22
C LEU A 91 13.90 -3.46 5.54
N ASN A 92 13.82 -4.53 6.33
CA ASN A 92 14.07 -5.90 5.90
C ASN A 92 13.00 -6.84 6.45
N HIS A 93 11.73 -6.44 6.35
CA HIS A 93 10.60 -7.18 6.93
C HIS A 93 10.50 -8.60 6.37
N GLU A 94 10.88 -8.80 5.11
CA GLU A 94 10.86 -10.08 4.38
C GLU A 94 11.63 -11.20 5.10
N VAL A 95 12.69 -10.84 5.83
CA VAL A 95 13.55 -11.78 6.57
C VAL A 95 12.85 -12.34 7.82
N PHE A 96 11.86 -11.62 8.34
CA PHE A 96 11.19 -11.95 9.61
C PHE A 96 9.84 -12.67 9.43
N ILE A 97 9.41 -12.89 8.19
CA ILE A 97 8.15 -13.55 7.85
C ILE A 97 8.20 -15.05 8.20
N GLY A 98 7.17 -15.51 8.91
CA GLY A 98 7.08 -16.88 9.44
C GLY A 98 7.78 -17.08 10.79
N ASN A 99 8.42 -16.03 11.33
CA ASN A 99 8.99 -16.04 12.68
C ASN A 99 8.38 -14.91 13.53
N LYS A 100 8.80 -13.66 13.30
CA LYS A 100 8.32 -12.49 14.05
C LYS A 100 7.14 -11.79 13.38
N ILE A 101 6.96 -11.99 12.08
CA ILE A 101 5.83 -11.46 11.31
C ILE A 101 4.95 -12.64 10.89
N SER A 102 3.73 -12.66 11.42
CA SER A 102 2.69 -13.62 11.03
C SER A 102 1.83 -13.01 9.93
N LEU A 103 1.61 -13.76 8.85
CA LEU A 103 0.75 -13.36 7.74
C LEU A 103 -0.44 -14.32 7.64
N SER A 104 -1.63 -13.77 7.44
CA SER A 104 -2.83 -14.57 7.20
C SER A 104 -2.87 -15.04 5.75
N LYS A 105 -3.11 -16.34 5.53
CA LYS A 105 -3.25 -16.91 4.18
C LYS A 105 -4.47 -16.39 3.43
N ALA A 106 -5.52 -16.02 4.17
CA ALA A 106 -6.74 -15.51 3.58
C ALA A 106 -6.62 -14.04 3.16
N GLU A 107 -5.60 -13.33 3.64
CA GLU A 107 -5.38 -11.94 3.29
C GLU A 107 -4.83 -11.81 1.87
N LYS A 108 -5.52 -11.00 1.07
CA LYS A 108 -5.18 -10.79 -0.34
C LYS A 108 -3.78 -10.23 -0.53
N SER A 109 -3.24 -9.48 0.44
CA SER A 109 -1.93 -8.82 0.42
C SER A 109 -0.72 -9.71 0.73
N THR A 110 -0.93 -10.94 1.19
CA THR A 110 0.15 -11.81 1.68
C THR A 110 1.21 -12.10 0.63
N ASP A 111 0.81 -12.35 -0.61
CA ASP A 111 1.71 -12.60 -1.75
C ASP A 111 2.64 -11.42 -2.07
N GLN A 112 2.22 -10.19 -1.74
CA GLN A 112 2.99 -8.97 -1.93
C GLN A 112 3.88 -8.67 -0.72
N VAL A 113 3.37 -8.82 0.50
CA VAL A 113 4.11 -8.51 1.74
C VAL A 113 5.29 -9.47 1.94
N VAL A 114 5.23 -10.68 1.37
CA VAL A 114 6.35 -11.64 1.39
C VAL A 114 7.61 -11.09 0.72
N LYS A 115 7.45 -10.22 -0.27
CA LYS A 115 8.57 -9.65 -1.03
C LYS A 115 9.24 -8.50 -0.27
N PRO A 116 10.53 -8.23 -0.53
CA PRO A 116 11.20 -7.02 -0.05
C PRO A 116 10.48 -5.76 -0.56
N ILE A 117 10.72 -4.63 0.10
CA ILE A 117 10.27 -3.32 -0.40
C ILE A 117 10.78 -3.13 -1.84
N ASN A 118 9.87 -2.84 -2.77
CA ASN A 118 10.15 -2.74 -4.21
C ASN A 118 9.19 -1.77 -4.89
N THR A 119 9.55 -1.32 -6.10
CA THR A 119 8.80 -0.30 -6.85
C THR A 119 7.72 -0.84 -7.79
N ASP A 120 7.54 -2.16 -7.90
CA ASP A 120 6.70 -2.77 -8.95
C ASP A 120 5.26 -2.24 -8.94
N ALA A 121 4.70 -1.97 -7.76
CA ALA A 121 3.30 -1.61 -7.61
C ALA A 121 3.01 -0.10 -7.74
N LEU A 122 4.01 0.75 -7.98
CA LEU A 122 3.82 2.21 -8.00
C LEU A 122 2.92 2.67 -9.16
N SER A 123 3.10 2.09 -10.35
CA SER A 123 2.49 2.58 -11.60
C SER A 123 1.73 1.50 -12.39
N THR A 124 1.41 0.35 -11.79
CA THR A 124 0.68 -0.75 -12.49
C THR A 124 -0.72 -0.37 -12.98
N TRP A 125 -1.30 0.68 -12.42
CA TRP A 125 -2.62 1.19 -12.81
C TRP A 125 -2.61 1.99 -14.12
N VAL A 126 -1.44 2.46 -14.58
CA VAL A 126 -1.32 3.29 -15.77
C VAL A 126 -1.81 2.51 -17.00
N GLY A 127 -2.68 3.14 -17.79
CA GLY A 127 -3.31 2.50 -18.96
C GLY A 127 -4.38 1.46 -18.62
N LYS A 128 -4.79 1.31 -17.36
CA LYS A 128 -5.85 0.36 -16.93
C LYS A 128 -7.17 1.03 -16.60
N ILE A 129 -7.17 2.36 -16.49
CA ILE A 129 -8.37 3.15 -16.19
C ILE A 129 -9.04 3.56 -17.52
N PRO A 130 -10.37 3.39 -17.66
CA PRO A 130 -11.10 3.82 -18.86
C PRO A 130 -10.90 5.31 -19.18
N GLU A 131 -10.82 5.65 -20.46
CA GLU A 131 -10.52 7.01 -20.92
C GLU A 131 -11.54 8.05 -20.43
N ASP A 132 -12.82 7.71 -20.35
CA ASP A 132 -13.87 8.61 -19.84
C ASP A 132 -13.64 8.95 -18.36
N VAL A 133 -13.12 8.00 -17.59
CA VAL A 133 -12.79 8.16 -16.16
C VAL A 133 -11.52 8.98 -16.01
N VAL A 134 -10.51 8.76 -16.87
CA VAL A 134 -9.29 9.58 -16.89
C VAL A 134 -9.61 11.03 -17.21
N ARG A 135 -10.46 11.28 -18.21
CA ARG A 135 -10.90 12.63 -18.59
C ARG A 135 -11.59 13.36 -17.44
N ASP A 136 -12.41 12.64 -16.68
CA ASP A 136 -13.22 13.21 -15.60
C ASP A 136 -12.55 13.06 -14.21
N MET A 137 -11.26 12.68 -14.15
CA MET A 137 -10.57 12.28 -12.92
C MET A 137 -10.64 13.34 -11.82
N ARG A 138 -10.42 14.62 -12.18
CA ARG A 138 -10.45 15.74 -11.25
C ARG A 138 -11.83 15.94 -10.62
N GLN A 139 -12.89 15.72 -11.38
CA GLN A 139 -14.28 15.83 -10.91
C GLN A 139 -14.67 14.62 -10.04
N ILE A 140 -14.24 13.42 -10.43
CA ILE A 140 -14.55 12.17 -9.72
C ILE A 140 -13.82 12.11 -8.37
N ALA A 141 -12.54 12.49 -8.35
CA ALA A 141 -11.63 12.28 -7.24
C ALA A 141 -10.80 13.54 -6.90
N PRO A 142 -11.43 14.66 -6.51
CA PRO A 142 -10.73 15.90 -6.15
C PRO A 142 -9.73 15.73 -4.99
N MET A 143 -9.89 14.71 -4.13
CA MET A 143 -8.94 14.40 -3.07
C MET A 143 -7.57 13.96 -3.59
N LEU A 144 -7.43 13.55 -4.86
CA LEU A 144 -6.11 13.30 -5.46
C LEU A 144 -5.24 14.56 -5.37
N GLU A 145 -5.75 15.69 -5.86
CA GLU A 145 -5.03 16.97 -5.87
C GLU A 145 -4.75 17.47 -4.44
N PHE A 146 -5.74 17.37 -3.54
CA PHE A 146 -5.58 17.73 -2.13
C PHE A 146 -4.46 16.92 -1.44
N LEU A 147 -4.30 15.65 -1.82
CA LEU A 147 -3.27 14.76 -1.31
C LEU A 147 -1.94 14.84 -2.10
N GLY A 148 -1.81 15.77 -3.03
CA GLY A 148 -0.57 15.99 -3.79
C GLY A 148 -0.38 15.07 -5.00
N TYR A 149 -1.42 14.36 -5.43
CA TYR A 149 -1.42 13.59 -6.69
C TYR A 149 -2.04 14.42 -7.81
N ASP A 150 -1.28 14.70 -8.87
CA ASP A 150 -1.81 15.38 -10.05
C ASP A 150 -2.89 14.49 -10.72
N PRO A 151 -4.16 14.92 -10.76
CA PRO A 151 -5.24 14.14 -11.38
C PRO A 151 -5.12 14.07 -12.91
N SER A 152 -4.33 14.95 -13.53
CA SER A 152 -4.11 15.00 -14.98
C SER A 152 -2.90 14.17 -15.43
N ALA A 153 -1.96 13.84 -14.54
CA ALA A 153 -0.78 13.05 -14.86
C ALA A 153 -1.07 11.53 -14.84
N ASN A 154 -0.56 10.77 -15.82
CA ASN A 154 -0.80 9.32 -15.96
C ASN A 154 0.51 8.57 -16.35
N PRO A 155 1.38 8.21 -15.38
CA PRO A 155 1.28 8.46 -13.94
C PRO A 155 1.79 9.86 -13.52
N PRO A 156 1.49 10.32 -12.30
CA PRO A 156 2.27 11.36 -11.63
C PRO A 156 3.73 10.95 -11.44
N ASN A 157 4.60 11.94 -11.38
CA ASN A 157 5.96 11.72 -10.88
C ASN A 157 5.91 11.57 -9.34
N TYR A 158 6.08 10.34 -8.84
CA TYR A 158 6.14 10.06 -7.41
C TYR A 158 7.51 10.36 -6.79
N GLY A 159 8.54 10.60 -7.60
CA GLY A 159 9.94 10.77 -7.18
C GLY A 159 10.82 9.57 -7.53
N ASP A 160 12.12 9.73 -7.32
CA ASP A 160 13.14 8.71 -7.56
C ASP A 160 13.38 7.87 -6.30
N ALA A 161 13.55 6.55 -6.46
CA ALA A 161 13.76 5.67 -5.33
C ALA A 161 15.20 5.76 -4.78
N ASP A 162 15.36 5.53 -3.48
CA ASP A 162 16.66 5.34 -2.86
C ASP A 162 17.40 4.16 -3.54
N GLN A 163 18.73 4.26 -3.66
CA GLN A 163 19.55 3.27 -4.36
C GLN A 163 19.35 1.84 -3.86
N PHE A 164 19.16 1.65 -2.55
CA PHE A 164 18.94 0.32 -2.00
C PHE A 164 17.57 -0.27 -2.35
N VAL A 165 16.56 0.56 -2.59
CA VAL A 165 15.24 0.10 -3.06
C VAL A 165 15.32 -0.34 -4.52
N LEU A 166 16.08 0.40 -5.34
CA LEU A 166 16.37 0.00 -6.73
C LEU A 166 17.12 -1.34 -6.76
N GLN A 167 18.12 -1.51 -5.89
CA GLN A 167 18.85 -2.77 -5.78
C GLN A 167 17.93 -3.91 -5.34
N LYS A 168 17.11 -3.72 -4.29
CA LYS A 168 16.13 -4.73 -3.85
C LYS A 168 15.13 -5.10 -4.95
N THR A 169 14.71 -4.12 -5.75
CA THR A 169 13.79 -4.36 -6.87
C THR A 169 14.47 -5.15 -7.99
N LYS A 170 15.72 -4.82 -8.32
CA LYS A 170 16.53 -5.58 -9.27
C LYS A 170 16.73 -7.02 -8.80
N ASP A 171 17.13 -7.21 -7.54
CA ASP A 171 17.34 -8.54 -6.95
C ASP A 171 16.04 -9.36 -6.93
N LEU A 172 14.90 -8.71 -6.67
CA LEU A 172 13.57 -9.32 -6.74
C LEU A 172 13.29 -9.86 -8.14
N HIS A 173 13.62 -9.09 -9.19
CA HIS A 173 13.41 -9.50 -10.59
C HIS A 173 14.36 -10.61 -11.02
N GLU A 174 15.64 -10.52 -10.67
CA GLU A 174 16.64 -11.56 -10.94
C GLU A 174 16.28 -12.89 -10.26
N ASN A 175 15.59 -12.82 -9.11
CA ASN A 175 15.17 -13.97 -8.32
C ASN A 175 13.65 -14.19 -8.32
N ALA A 176 12.96 -13.83 -9.40
CA ALA A 176 11.50 -13.83 -9.45
C ALA A 176 10.88 -15.20 -9.10
N GLU A 177 11.45 -16.31 -9.59
CA GLU A 177 10.97 -17.67 -9.29
C GLU A 177 11.07 -18.01 -7.81
N TYR A 178 12.14 -17.59 -7.14
CA TYR A 178 12.31 -17.78 -5.70
C TYR A 178 11.19 -17.08 -4.94
N TRP A 179 10.92 -15.82 -5.26
CA TRP A 179 9.90 -15.02 -4.58
C TRP A 179 8.48 -15.48 -4.88
N GLN A 180 8.23 -16.02 -6.07
CA GLN A 180 6.96 -16.68 -6.40
C GLN A 180 6.75 -17.94 -5.55
N ARG A 181 7.76 -18.82 -5.45
CA ARG A 181 7.69 -20.01 -4.58
C ARG A 181 7.47 -19.61 -3.12
N ARG A 182 8.22 -18.63 -2.61
CA ARG A 182 8.09 -18.10 -1.25
C ARG A 182 6.66 -17.61 -0.97
N ALA A 183 6.05 -16.87 -1.90
CA ALA A 183 4.67 -16.39 -1.75
C ALA A 183 3.66 -17.54 -1.70
N LEU A 184 3.85 -18.58 -2.52
CA LEU A 184 3.02 -19.79 -2.49
C LEU A 184 3.20 -20.58 -1.19
N GLU A 185 4.42 -20.73 -0.70
CA GLU A 185 4.73 -21.40 0.57
C GLU A 185 4.03 -20.72 1.74
N VAL A 186 4.16 -19.39 1.88
CA VAL A 186 3.51 -18.65 2.96
C VAL A 186 1.97 -18.71 2.85
N SER A 187 1.45 -18.79 1.62
CA SER A 187 0.02 -18.96 1.38
C SER A 187 -0.47 -20.39 1.63
N SER A 188 0.40 -21.40 1.63
CA SER A 188 0.04 -22.84 1.72
C SER A 188 0.44 -23.53 3.04
N ALA A 189 1.57 -23.17 3.67
CA ALA A 189 2.15 -23.85 4.85
C ALA A 189 1.36 -23.56 6.15
N ASN A 190 0.51 -24.51 6.55
CA ASN A 190 -0.04 -24.78 7.90
C ASN A 190 -1.13 -25.87 7.77
N GLY A 191 -0.80 -26.95 7.02
CA GLY A 191 -1.58 -28.19 6.98
C GLY A 191 -1.03 -29.27 7.91
N THR A 192 -0.03 -28.95 8.73
CA THR A 192 0.63 -29.92 9.61
C THR A 192 1.05 -29.22 10.89
N LEU A 193 0.07 -28.97 11.76
CA LEU A 193 0.34 -29.02 13.19
C LEU A 193 0.18 -30.48 13.58
N THR A 194 1.32 -31.08 13.91
CA THR A 194 1.49 -32.37 14.58
C THR A 194 0.48 -32.54 15.70
N SER A 195 -0.36 -33.58 15.57
CA SER A 195 -0.97 -34.29 16.69
C SER A 195 0.08 -34.96 17.55
#